data_AF-A0AAU4L6F5-F1
#
_entry.id   AF-A0AAU4L6F5-F1
#
_cell.length_a   1.000
_cell.length_b   1.000
_cell.length_c   1.000
_cell.angle_alpha   90.00
_cell.angle_beta   90.00
_cell.angle_gamma   90.00
#
_symmetry.space_group_name_H-M   'P 1'
#
loop_
_entity.id
_entity.type
_entity.pdbx_description
1 polymer ?
#
loop_
_entity_poly.entity_id
_entity_poly.type
_entity_poly.pdbx_seq_one_letter_code
_entity_poly.pdbx_strand_id
1 'polypeptide(L)'
;MKRPAPPGEQIAALLLLQSRLTRVLVAIAVVALAFTATNVTLFAITHHISVWIAWLLDPMVAVALGTVLIVDGLLSQHGVQPSGWATALRWFTGLGTWLMNCWAALWPAGKPFGIPRDVDPAGLVLHSIPPVLLIVLAEAITHYRRAILARIAELRLLVDTVDTHPVHRPSTPASTHAPIELPTAIAKPVPAARPLVICGGGAVFPLAVHPASTPDRDGLQGGRRLSTEEAAEVIRECFEGGDRIAEAAVKSTRSTSYVHKVYGRLANPEEPGPRLMAVGGEG
;
A
#
# COMPACT_ATOMS: atom_id res chain seq x y z
N MET A 1 -4.46 -10.78 45.13
CA MET A 1 -4.13 -10.02 43.90
C MET A 1 -2.63 -10.12 43.64
N LYS A 2 -2.22 -10.64 42.49
CA LYS A 2 -0.80 -10.74 42.11
C LYS A 2 -0.34 -9.36 41.63
N ARG A 3 0.73 -8.81 42.19
CA ARG A 3 1.28 -7.51 41.78
C ARG A 3 1.73 -7.63 40.30
N PRO A 4 1.41 -6.66 39.43
CA PRO A 4 1.86 -6.71 38.04
C PRO A 4 3.39 -6.72 37.98
N ALA A 5 3.94 -7.51 37.04
CA ALA A 5 5.38 -7.63 36.82
C ALA A 5 6.00 -6.26 36.47
N PRO A 6 7.30 -6.04 36.72
CA PRO A 6 7.98 -4.81 36.33
C PRO A 6 7.86 -4.55 34.81
N PRO A 7 7.80 -3.27 34.36
CA PRO A 7 7.54 -2.93 32.95
C PRO A 7 8.49 -3.58 31.94
N GLY A 8 9.78 -3.74 32.29
CA GLY A 8 10.76 -4.43 31.44
C GLY A 8 10.44 -5.90 31.20
N GLU A 9 9.94 -6.61 32.22
CA GLU A 9 9.52 -8.01 32.09
C GLU A 9 8.23 -8.13 31.26
N GLN A 10 7.32 -7.16 31.38
CA GLN A 10 6.12 -7.09 30.54
C GLN A 10 6.47 -6.86 29.06
N ILE A 11 7.42 -5.98 28.75
CA ILE A 11 7.88 -5.74 27.38
C ILE A 11 8.50 -7.02 26.79
N ALA A 12 9.37 -7.71 27.54
CA ALA A 12 9.98 -8.96 27.10
C ALA A 12 8.93 -10.06 26.85
N ALA A 13 7.92 -10.16 27.73
CA ALA A 13 6.81 -11.10 27.58
C ALA A 13 5.96 -10.80 26.33
N LEU A 14 5.66 -9.52 26.06
CA LEU A 14 4.91 -9.08 24.87
C LEU A 14 5.68 -9.36 23.57
N LEU A 15 7.00 -9.15 23.55
CA LEU A 15 7.84 -9.47 22.39
C LEU A 15 7.89 -10.98 22.12
N LEU A 16 7.99 -11.80 23.18
CA LEU A 16 7.94 -13.25 23.05
C LEU A 16 6.59 -13.73 22.55
N LEU A 17 5.50 -13.17 23.09
CA LEU A 17 4.13 -13.45 22.64
C LEU A 17 3.97 -13.08 21.16
N GLN A 18 4.46 -11.91 20.75
CA GLN A 18 4.42 -11.47 19.35
C GLN A 18 5.18 -12.44 18.44
N SER A 19 6.39 -12.85 18.80
CA SER A 19 7.19 -13.80 18.01
C SER A 19 6.51 -15.17 17.86
N ARG A 20 5.92 -15.68 18.96
CA ARG A 20 5.20 -16.98 18.94
C ARG A 20 3.92 -16.89 18.12
N LEU A 21 3.14 -15.84 18.34
CA LEU A 21 1.91 -15.57 17.60
C LEU A 21 2.22 -15.47 16.10
N THR A 22 3.20 -14.66 15.71
CA THR A 22 3.61 -14.53 14.29
C THR A 22 4.01 -15.89 13.71
N ARG A 23 4.78 -16.72 14.42
CA ARG A 23 5.17 -18.05 13.93
C ARG A 23 3.97 -18.97 13.70
N VAL A 24 3.03 -19.01 14.64
CA VAL A 24 1.81 -19.83 14.51
C VAL A 24 0.96 -19.33 13.33
N LEU A 25 0.79 -18.01 13.22
CA LEU A 25 0.01 -17.41 12.13
C LEU A 25 0.65 -17.65 10.76
N VAL A 26 1.99 -17.55 10.66
CA VAL A 26 2.72 -17.89 9.43
C VAL A 26 2.58 -19.37 9.10
N ALA A 27 2.67 -20.27 10.08
CA ALA A 27 2.50 -21.71 9.84
C ALA A 27 1.09 -22.02 9.30
N ILE A 28 0.05 -21.44 9.91
CA ILE A 28 -1.34 -21.58 9.43
C ILE A 28 -1.47 -21.03 8.01
N ALA A 29 -0.88 -19.86 7.73
CA ALA A 29 -0.91 -19.26 6.41
C ALA A 29 -0.24 -20.15 5.35
N VAL A 30 0.92 -20.73 5.66
CA VAL A 30 1.62 -21.64 4.73
C VAL A 30 0.81 -22.91 4.44
N VAL A 31 0.18 -23.49 5.46
CA VAL A 31 -0.66 -24.69 5.28
C VAL A 31 -1.89 -24.37 4.43
N ALA A 32 -2.58 -23.26 4.72
CA ALA A 32 -3.73 -22.84 3.94
C ALA A 32 -3.33 -22.50 2.49
N LEU A 33 -2.17 -21.86 2.29
CA LEU A 33 -1.63 -21.55 0.97
C LEU A 33 -1.28 -22.81 0.16
N ALA A 34 -0.68 -23.82 0.81
CA ALA A 34 -0.39 -25.09 0.14
C ALA A 34 -1.67 -25.80 -0.30
N PHE A 35 -2.73 -25.74 0.51
CA PHE A 35 -4.04 -26.28 0.16
C PHE A 35 -4.68 -25.53 -1.01
N THR A 36 -4.72 -24.19 -0.97
CA THR A 36 -5.29 -23.39 -2.08
C THR A 36 -4.50 -23.58 -3.37
N ALA A 37 -3.16 -23.57 -3.31
CA ALA A 37 -2.30 -23.80 -4.45
C ALA A 37 -2.54 -25.19 -5.08
N THR A 38 -2.76 -26.22 -4.26
CA THR A 38 -3.08 -27.57 -4.75
C THR A 38 -4.41 -27.59 -5.51
N ASN A 39 -5.46 -26.97 -4.96
CA ASN A 39 -6.77 -26.93 -5.62
C ASN A 39 -6.75 -26.11 -6.92
N VAL A 40 -6.09 -24.95 -6.90
CA VAL A 40 -5.89 -24.13 -8.10
C VAL A 40 -5.10 -24.91 -9.15
N THR A 41 -4.10 -25.69 -8.73
CA THR A 41 -3.32 -26.54 -9.63
C THR A 41 -4.19 -27.60 -10.31
N LEU A 42 -5.05 -28.29 -9.55
CA LEU A 42 -5.99 -29.28 -10.11
C LEU A 42 -6.96 -28.65 -11.11
N PHE A 43 -7.47 -27.46 -10.78
CA PHE A 43 -8.30 -26.68 -11.69
C PHE A 43 -7.55 -26.33 -12.98
N ALA A 44 -6.35 -25.77 -12.88
CA ALA A 44 -5.58 -25.34 -14.05
C ALA A 44 -5.12 -26.51 -14.94
N ILE A 45 -4.79 -27.67 -14.37
CA ILE A 45 -4.51 -28.90 -15.13
C ILE A 45 -5.71 -29.29 -15.99
N THR A 46 -6.93 -29.19 -15.43
CA THR A 46 -8.18 -29.46 -16.16
C THR A 46 -8.37 -28.51 -17.35
N HIS A 47 -7.75 -27.34 -17.31
CA HIS A 47 -7.76 -26.32 -18.37
C HIS A 47 -6.46 -26.31 -19.22
N HIS A 48 -5.68 -27.40 -19.22
CA HIS A 48 -4.45 -27.55 -20.00
C HIS A 48 -3.33 -26.53 -19.68
N ILE A 49 -3.33 -25.97 -18.47
CA ILE A 49 -2.25 -25.09 -17.99
C ILE A 49 -1.13 -25.93 -17.38
N SER A 50 0.12 -25.52 -17.58
CA SER A 50 1.29 -26.18 -16.99
C SER A 50 1.21 -26.21 -15.46
N VAL A 51 1.49 -27.37 -14.86
CA VAL A 51 1.50 -27.60 -13.40
C VAL A 51 2.36 -26.57 -12.67
N TRP A 52 3.52 -26.22 -13.21
CA TRP A 52 4.44 -25.26 -12.59
C TRP A 52 3.89 -23.85 -12.55
N ILE A 53 3.21 -23.43 -13.62
CA ILE A 53 2.58 -22.10 -13.71
C ILE A 53 1.38 -22.06 -12.76
N ALA A 54 0.58 -23.12 -12.77
CA ALA A 54 -0.62 -23.26 -11.96
C ALA A 54 -0.32 -23.20 -10.46
N TRP A 55 0.73 -23.90 -10.03
CA TRP A 55 1.13 -23.96 -8.62
C TRP A 55 1.74 -22.64 -8.12
N LEU A 56 2.41 -21.87 -8.98
CA LEU A 56 3.05 -20.61 -8.58
C LEU A 56 2.07 -19.43 -8.55
N LEU A 57 0.98 -19.50 -9.33
CA LEU A 57 0.02 -18.41 -9.47
C LEU A 57 -0.66 -18.06 -8.14
N ASP A 58 -1.11 -19.05 -7.38
CA ASP A 58 -1.82 -18.85 -6.12
C ASP A 58 -0.93 -18.26 -5.00
N PRO A 59 0.30 -18.79 -4.74
CA PRO A 59 1.28 -18.15 -3.86
C PRO A 59 1.61 -16.71 -4.24
N MET A 60 1.78 -16.43 -5.54
CA MET A 60 2.10 -15.08 -6.00
C MET A 60 0.97 -14.08 -5.66
N VAL A 61 -0.28 -14.46 -5.91
CA VAL A 61 -1.46 -13.63 -5.60
C VAL A 61 -1.59 -13.42 -4.09
N ALA A 62 -1.40 -14.48 -3.29
CA ALA A 62 -1.49 -14.38 -1.83
C ALA A 62 -0.39 -13.48 -1.23
N VAL A 63 0.84 -13.55 -1.73
CA VAL A 63 1.94 -12.68 -1.29
C VAL A 63 1.67 -11.22 -1.69
N ALA A 64 1.14 -10.98 -2.89
CA ALA A 64 0.75 -9.64 -3.32
C ALA A 64 -0.35 -9.06 -2.41
N LEU A 65 -1.40 -9.86 -2.12
CA LEU A 65 -2.48 -9.47 -1.22
C LEU A 65 -1.97 -9.19 0.20
N GLY A 66 -1.14 -10.08 0.75
CA GLY A 66 -0.54 -9.91 2.07
C GLY A 66 0.32 -8.64 2.15
N THR A 67 1.11 -8.37 1.11
CA THR A 67 1.95 -7.16 1.04
C THR A 67 1.10 -5.89 1.07
N VAL A 68 0.03 -5.84 0.26
CA VAL A 68 -0.89 -4.69 0.22
C VAL A 68 -1.57 -4.47 1.56
N LEU A 69 -2.06 -5.55 2.20
CA LEU A 69 -2.67 -5.50 3.53
C LEU A 69 -1.72 -4.94 4.60
N ILE A 70 -0.46 -5.40 4.58
CA ILE A 70 0.57 -4.96 5.52
C ILE A 70 0.93 -3.48 5.26
N VAL A 71 1.15 -3.10 4.01
CA VAL A 71 1.55 -1.73 3.64
C VAL A 71 0.43 -0.74 3.98
N ASP A 72 -0.82 -1.03 3.62
CA ASP A 72 -1.95 -0.17 3.98
C ASP A 72 -2.12 -0.06 5.50
N GLY A 73 -1.90 -1.17 6.23
CA GLY A 73 -1.92 -1.17 7.69
C GLY A 73 -0.81 -0.32 8.31
N LEU A 74 0.33 -0.17 7.64
CA LEU A 74 1.44 0.71 8.04
C LEU A 74 1.20 2.17 7.63
N LEU A 75 0.65 2.41 6.44
CA LEU A 75 0.31 3.75 5.96
C LEU A 75 -0.77 4.40 6.81
N SER A 76 -1.78 3.62 7.21
CA SER A 76 -2.84 4.08 8.12
C SER A 76 -2.29 4.55 9.48
N GLN A 77 -1.18 3.99 9.96
CA GLN A 77 -0.52 4.43 11.21
C GLN A 77 0.10 5.83 11.08
N HIS A 78 0.45 6.25 9.86
CA HIS A 78 1.02 7.57 9.58
C HIS A 78 -0.04 8.58 9.12
N GLY A 79 -1.34 8.27 9.32
CA GLY A 79 -2.45 9.13 8.90
C GLY A 79 -2.69 9.15 7.39
N VAL A 80 -2.02 8.29 6.62
CA VAL A 80 -2.24 8.15 5.19
C VAL A 80 -3.40 7.19 4.98
N GLN A 81 -4.52 7.73 4.47
CA GLN A 81 -5.69 6.94 4.13
C GLN A 81 -5.32 5.91 3.03
N PRO A 82 -5.71 4.63 3.18
CA PRO A 82 -5.50 3.65 2.13
C PRO A 82 -6.26 4.06 0.87
N SER A 83 -5.59 3.99 -0.28
CA SER A 83 -6.21 4.37 -1.55
C SER A 83 -7.33 3.40 -1.93
N GLY A 84 -8.38 3.88 -2.61
CA GLY A 84 -9.47 3.02 -3.10
C GLY A 84 -8.98 1.88 -4.02
N TRP A 85 -7.84 2.06 -4.68
CA TRP A 85 -7.19 1.04 -5.50
C TRP A 85 -6.68 -0.15 -4.70
N ALA A 86 -6.20 0.07 -3.48
CA ALA A 86 -5.75 -1.02 -2.61
C ALA A 86 -6.94 -1.89 -2.15
N THR A 87 -8.07 -1.25 -1.86
CA THR A 87 -9.34 -1.95 -1.58
C THR A 87 -9.82 -2.75 -2.79
N ALA A 88 -9.78 -2.17 -4.00
CA ALA A 88 -10.14 -2.88 -5.22
C ALA A 88 -9.25 -4.11 -5.47
N LEU A 89 -7.93 -3.97 -5.30
CA LEU A 89 -6.98 -5.07 -5.46
C LEU A 89 -7.22 -6.20 -4.46
N ARG A 90 -7.58 -5.86 -3.21
CA ARG A 90 -7.96 -6.86 -2.19
C ARG A 90 -9.20 -7.65 -2.58
N TRP A 91 -10.24 -6.96 -3.01
CA TRP A 91 -11.46 -7.64 -3.45
C TRP A 91 -11.20 -8.51 -4.68
N PHE A 92 -10.46 -7.99 -5.65
CA PHE A 92 -10.13 -8.75 -6.86
C PHE A 92 -9.33 -10.02 -6.55
N THR A 93 -8.25 -9.90 -5.78
CA THR A 93 -7.39 -11.04 -5.44
C THR A 93 -8.08 -12.03 -4.51
N GLY A 94 -8.85 -11.54 -3.52
CA GLY A 94 -9.63 -12.39 -2.62
C GLY A 94 -10.75 -13.14 -3.34
N LEU A 95 -11.54 -12.45 -4.17
CA LEU A 95 -12.61 -13.08 -4.96
C LEU A 95 -12.05 -14.04 -6.01
N GLY A 96 -10.95 -13.68 -6.68
CA GLY A 96 -10.28 -14.56 -7.62
C GLY A 96 -9.82 -15.86 -6.96
N THR A 97 -9.13 -15.75 -5.82
CA THR A 97 -8.66 -16.92 -5.04
C THR A 97 -9.84 -17.78 -4.59
N TRP A 98 -10.88 -17.16 -4.03
CA TRP A 98 -12.07 -17.88 -3.58
C TRP A 98 -12.80 -18.59 -4.74
N LEU A 99 -12.97 -17.91 -5.87
CA LEU A 99 -13.65 -18.46 -7.04
C LEU A 99 -12.88 -19.65 -7.61
N MET A 100 -11.56 -19.57 -7.73
CA MET A 100 -10.74 -20.68 -8.20
C MET A 100 -10.83 -21.88 -7.26
N ASN A 101 -10.83 -21.64 -5.94
CA ASN A 101 -10.91 -22.73 -4.96
C ASN A 101 -12.29 -23.41 -4.96
N CYS A 102 -13.35 -22.65 -5.25
CA CYS A 102 -14.72 -23.15 -5.24
C CYS A 102 -15.24 -23.55 -6.63
N TRP A 103 -14.42 -23.43 -7.69
CA TRP A 103 -14.85 -23.57 -9.07
C TRP A 103 -15.62 -24.86 -9.35
N ALA A 104 -15.03 -26.00 -8.96
CA ALA A 104 -15.63 -27.31 -9.17
C ALA A 104 -16.93 -27.52 -8.39
N ALA A 105 -17.10 -26.82 -7.26
CA ALA A 105 -18.33 -26.86 -6.47
C ALA A 105 -19.45 -25.99 -7.07
N LEU A 106 -19.11 -24.90 -7.77
CA LEU A 106 -20.09 -24.06 -8.47
C LEU A 106 -20.49 -24.63 -9.84
N TRP A 107 -19.54 -25.17 -10.59
CA TRP A 107 -19.76 -25.76 -11.90
C TRP A 107 -19.17 -27.18 -11.98
N PRO A 108 -19.93 -28.20 -11.56
CA PRO A 108 -19.57 -29.59 -11.77
C PRO A 108 -19.36 -29.91 -13.25
N ALA A 109 -18.44 -30.84 -13.56
CA ALA A 109 -18.06 -31.20 -14.92
C ALA A 109 -19.28 -31.57 -15.79
N GLY A 110 -19.30 -31.05 -17.02
CA GLY A 110 -20.35 -31.33 -18.01
C GLY A 110 -21.53 -30.35 -18.03
N LYS A 111 -21.45 -29.23 -17.29
CA LYS A 111 -22.52 -28.20 -17.26
C LYS A 111 -22.12 -26.92 -18.00
N PRO A 112 -23.06 -26.27 -18.69
CA PRO A 112 -22.79 -25.01 -19.38
C PRO A 112 -22.44 -23.90 -18.40
N PHE A 113 -21.48 -23.04 -18.78
CA PHE A 113 -21.12 -21.84 -18.06
C PHE A 113 -22.32 -20.88 -17.99
N GLY A 114 -22.67 -20.39 -16.80
CA GLY A 114 -23.89 -19.61 -16.56
C GLY A 114 -24.31 -19.64 -15.09
N ILE A 115 -25.57 -19.31 -14.78
CA ILE A 115 -26.05 -19.30 -13.38
C ILE A 115 -25.90 -20.72 -12.78
N PRO A 116 -25.19 -20.88 -11.64
CA PRO A 116 -25.04 -22.18 -10.97
C PRO A 116 -26.41 -22.72 -10.58
N ARG A 117 -26.83 -23.85 -11.16
CA ARG A 117 -28.11 -24.51 -10.83
C ARG A 117 -27.94 -25.72 -9.92
N ASP A 118 -26.75 -26.32 -9.94
CA ASP A 118 -26.42 -27.53 -9.20
C ASP A 118 -25.11 -27.33 -8.47
N VAL A 119 -25.17 -26.54 -7.40
CA VAL A 119 -24.04 -26.26 -6.51
C VAL A 119 -23.89 -27.42 -5.54
N ASP A 120 -22.66 -27.89 -5.34
CA ASP A 120 -22.33 -28.77 -4.21
C ASP A 120 -22.10 -27.89 -2.96
N PRO A 121 -23.07 -27.79 -2.02
CA PRO A 121 -22.92 -26.91 -0.87
C PRO A 121 -21.82 -27.38 0.09
N ALA A 122 -21.59 -28.68 0.19
CA ALA A 122 -20.56 -29.23 1.07
C ALA A 122 -19.17 -28.95 0.49
N GLY A 123 -18.98 -29.19 -0.81
CA GLY A 123 -17.76 -28.83 -1.53
C GLY A 123 -17.48 -27.33 -1.47
N LEU A 124 -18.50 -26.49 -1.64
CA LEU A 124 -18.37 -25.03 -1.58
C LEU A 124 -17.87 -24.57 -0.21
N VAL A 125 -18.49 -25.06 0.87
CA VAL A 125 -18.08 -24.70 2.24
C VAL A 125 -16.66 -25.18 2.52
N LEU A 126 -16.35 -26.44 2.17
CA LEU A 126 -15.04 -27.05 2.45
C LEU A 126 -13.90 -26.29 1.76
N HIS A 127 -14.11 -25.86 0.51
CA HIS A 127 -13.10 -25.12 -0.25
C HIS A 127 -13.15 -23.60 0.00
N SER A 128 -14.19 -23.07 0.64
CA SER A 128 -14.23 -21.66 1.07
C SER A 128 -13.44 -21.39 2.35
N ILE A 129 -13.33 -22.39 3.23
CA ILE A 129 -12.66 -22.24 4.54
C ILE A 129 -11.22 -21.73 4.41
N PRO A 130 -10.33 -22.32 3.59
CA PRO A 130 -8.93 -21.87 3.53
C PRO A 130 -8.76 -20.43 3.03
N PRO A 131 -9.38 -19.98 1.91
CA PRO A 131 -9.29 -18.59 1.46
C PRO A 131 -9.83 -17.60 2.49
N VAL A 132 -10.98 -17.90 3.11
CA VAL A 132 -11.57 -17.04 4.16
C VAL A 132 -10.64 -16.97 5.36
N LEU A 133 -10.09 -18.12 5.78
CA LEU A 133 -9.13 -18.18 6.88
C LEU A 133 -7.91 -17.29 6.59
N LEU A 134 -7.32 -17.35 5.39
CA LEU A 134 -6.17 -16.51 5.03
C LEU A 134 -6.47 -15.01 5.09
N ILE A 135 -7.63 -14.59 4.57
CA ILE A 135 -8.04 -13.19 4.59
C ILE A 135 -8.24 -12.71 6.03
N VAL A 136 -8.98 -13.48 6.84
CA VAL A 136 -9.24 -13.15 8.24
C VAL A 136 -7.93 -13.15 9.05
N LEU A 137 -7.02 -14.09 8.77
CA LEU A 137 -5.73 -14.18 9.44
C LEU A 137 -4.87 -12.97 9.13
N ALA A 138 -4.84 -12.51 7.87
CA ALA A 138 -4.08 -11.33 7.47
C ALA A 138 -4.56 -10.07 8.20
N GLU A 139 -5.87 -9.90 8.37
CA GLU A 139 -6.44 -8.79 9.15
C GLU A 139 -6.13 -8.95 10.66
N ALA A 140 -6.29 -10.16 11.20
CA ALA A 140 -6.03 -10.44 12.60
C ALA A 140 -4.56 -10.21 12.98
N ILE A 141 -3.60 -10.64 12.14
CA ILE A 141 -2.16 -10.38 12.32
C ILE A 141 -1.92 -8.87 12.45
N THR A 142 -2.51 -8.09 11.56
CA THR A 142 -2.33 -6.64 11.53
C THR A 142 -2.91 -6.01 12.79
N HIS A 143 -4.10 -6.45 13.23
CA HIS A 143 -4.70 -6.01 14.48
C HIS A 143 -3.85 -6.34 15.71
N TYR A 144 -3.42 -7.59 15.87
CA TYR A 144 -2.61 -8.01 17.01
C TYR A 144 -1.26 -7.29 17.05
N ARG A 145 -0.61 -7.12 15.89
CA ARG A 145 0.67 -6.39 15.79
C ARG A 145 0.50 -4.94 16.25
N ARG A 146 -0.57 -4.26 15.82
CA ARG A 146 -0.87 -2.88 16.25
C ARG A 146 -1.08 -2.81 17.77
N ALA A 147 -1.91 -3.69 18.33
CA ALA A 147 -2.23 -3.70 19.75
C ALA A 147 -0.99 -3.96 20.63
N ILE A 148 -0.14 -4.92 20.23
CA ILE A 148 1.11 -5.23 20.95
C ILE A 148 2.09 -4.06 20.88
N LEU A 149 2.30 -3.48 19.69
CA LEU A 149 3.22 -2.35 19.52
C LEU A 149 2.76 -1.11 20.30
N ALA A 150 1.45 -0.83 20.32
CA ALA A 150 0.89 0.26 21.12
C ALA A 150 1.16 0.08 22.61
N ARG A 151 0.96 -1.14 23.14
CA ARG A 151 1.26 -1.44 24.55
C ARG A 151 2.75 -1.37 24.87
N ILE A 152 3.62 -1.83 23.97
CA ILE A 152 5.07 -1.70 24.15
C ILE A 152 5.46 -0.21 24.19
N ALA A 153 4.88 0.63 23.34
CA ALA A 153 5.17 2.07 23.33
C ALA A 153 4.75 2.74 24.66
N GLU A 154 3.56 2.43 25.17
CA GLU A 154 3.08 2.94 26.47
C GLU A 154 3.96 2.49 27.64
N LEU A 155 4.36 1.21 27.66
CA LEU A 155 5.26 0.67 28.69
C LEU A 155 6.65 1.33 28.65
N ARG A 156 7.17 1.65 27.46
CA ARG A 156 8.45 2.36 27.31
C ARG A 156 8.39 3.78 27.86
N LEU A 157 7.30 4.51 27.61
CA LEU A 157 7.10 5.83 28.20
C LEU A 157 7.11 5.78 29.73
N LEU A 158 6.51 4.75 30.33
CA LEU A 158 6.55 4.56 31.78
C LEU A 158 7.98 4.32 32.30
N VAL A 159 8.79 3.53 31.60
CA VAL A 159 10.20 3.30 31.98
C VAL A 159 11.01 4.59 31.88
N ASP A 160 10.87 5.34 30.78
CA ASP A 160 11.58 6.61 30.58
C ASP A 160 11.21 7.66 31.64
N THR A 161 9.95 7.70 32.10
CA THR A 161 9.53 8.62 33.18
C THR A 161 10.08 8.25 34.55
N VAL A 162 10.36 6.97 34.81
CA VAL A 162 10.93 6.51 36.10
C VAL A 162 12.43 6.78 36.16
N ASP A 163 13.13 6.63 35.03
CA ASP A 163 14.57 6.90 34.94
C ASP A 163 14.92 8.41 34.89
N THR A 164 13.94 9.28 34.59
CA THR A 164 14.12 10.74 34.55
C THR A 164 13.83 11.46 35.86
N HIS A 165 13.44 10.77 36.94
CA HIS A 165 13.41 11.41 38.26
C HIS A 165 14.85 11.73 38.69
N PRO A 166 15.26 13.01 38.76
CA PRO A 166 16.55 13.33 39.33
C PRO A 166 16.47 12.94 40.80
N VAL A 167 17.19 11.90 41.18
CA VAL A 167 17.47 11.64 42.59
C VAL A 167 18.12 12.92 43.08
N HIS A 168 17.34 13.74 43.79
CA HIS A 168 17.83 14.91 44.49
C HIS A 168 18.76 14.36 45.56
N ARG A 169 20.02 14.18 45.19
CA ARG A 169 21.09 13.85 46.12
C ARG A 169 21.02 14.96 47.17
N PRO A 170 20.82 14.65 48.46
CA PRO A 170 20.75 15.67 49.49
C PRO A 170 22.04 16.48 49.41
N SER A 171 21.94 17.74 48.98
CA SER A 171 23.06 18.66 48.99
C SER A 171 23.41 18.94 50.44
N THR A 172 24.53 18.38 50.89
CA THR A 172 25.21 18.77 52.13
C THR A 172 25.40 20.29 52.11
N PRO A 173 25.03 21.04 53.16
CA PRO A 173 25.13 22.49 53.13
C PRO A 173 26.57 22.98 53.32
N ALA A 174 26.88 24.01 52.52
CA ALA A 174 27.81 25.11 52.76
C ALA A 174 29.31 24.80 52.96
N SER A 175 30.11 25.28 52.00
CA SER A 175 31.24 26.14 52.37
C SER A 175 31.29 27.36 51.46
N THR A 176 31.12 28.50 52.11
CA THR A 176 31.31 29.87 51.66
C THR A 176 32.66 30.07 50.95
N HIS A 177 32.63 30.52 49.71
CA HIS A 177 33.63 31.44 49.18
C HIS A 177 32.99 32.45 48.23
N ALA A 178 33.40 33.69 48.42
CA ALA A 178 32.90 34.93 47.84
C ALA A 178 33.27 35.10 46.34
N PRO A 179 32.65 36.07 45.63
CA PRO A 179 32.45 36.05 44.18
C PRO A 179 33.67 36.52 43.38
N ILE A 180 33.99 35.80 42.30
CA ILE A 180 34.91 36.25 41.25
C ILE A 180 34.09 36.70 40.04
N GLU A 181 34.49 37.84 39.50
CA GLU A 181 33.88 38.63 38.44
C GLU A 181 33.66 37.86 37.12
N LEU A 182 32.57 38.26 36.45
CA LEU A 182 32.14 37.86 35.12
C LEU A 182 33.13 38.31 34.03
N PRO A 183 33.45 37.46 33.05
CA PRO A 183 33.66 37.91 31.68
C PRO A 183 32.44 37.57 30.82
N THR A 184 31.85 38.63 30.27
CA THR A 184 30.80 38.63 29.24
C THR A 184 31.14 37.67 28.09
N ALA A 185 30.50 36.51 28.07
CA ALA A 185 30.56 35.58 26.94
C ALA A 185 29.50 35.98 25.91
N ILE A 186 29.97 36.43 24.75
CA ILE A 186 29.20 36.78 23.57
C ILE A 186 28.31 35.59 23.16
N ALA A 187 27.00 35.79 23.14
CA ALA A 187 26.03 34.82 22.67
C ALA A 187 26.24 34.55 21.16
N LYS A 188 26.65 33.32 20.82
CA LYS A 188 26.56 32.82 19.45
C LYS A 188 25.09 32.51 19.11
N PRO A 189 24.59 32.90 17.93
CA PRO A 189 23.24 32.56 17.51
C PRO A 189 23.13 31.04 17.31
N VAL A 190 22.15 30.44 17.98
CA VAL A 190 21.75 29.04 17.83
C VAL A 190 21.13 28.87 16.44
N PRO A 191 21.64 28.00 15.55
CA PRO A 191 20.98 27.72 14.29
C PRO A 191 19.68 26.94 14.55
N ALA A 192 18.61 27.36 13.88
CA ALA A 192 17.29 26.76 13.95
C ALA A 192 17.36 25.23 13.71
N ALA A 193 16.88 24.46 14.69
CA ALA A 193 16.80 23.01 14.62
C ALA A 193 15.83 22.59 13.50
N ARG A 194 16.35 21.85 12.51
CA ARG A 194 15.52 21.10 11.55
C ARG A 194 15.06 19.79 12.22
N PRO A 195 13.87 19.26 11.87
CA PRO A 195 13.35 18.06 12.51
C PRO A 195 14.23 16.85 12.15
N LEU A 196 14.90 16.26 13.14
CA LEU A 196 15.59 14.98 13.00
C LEU A 196 14.56 13.85 13.11
N VAL A 197 14.47 13.02 12.07
CA VAL A 197 13.80 11.72 12.13
C VAL A 197 14.87 10.64 12.31
N ILE A 198 14.79 9.90 13.41
CA ILE A 198 15.72 8.81 13.74
C ILE A 198 15.11 7.50 13.24
N CYS A 199 15.74 6.88 12.23
CA CYS A 199 15.48 5.49 11.87
C CYS A 199 16.70 4.63 12.20
N GLY A 200 16.45 3.43 12.75
CA GLY A 200 17.41 2.58 13.44
C GLY A 200 18.74 2.36 12.71
N GLY A 201 19.84 2.67 13.40
CA GLY A 201 21.22 2.47 12.93
C GLY A 201 22.22 3.50 13.44
N GLY A 202 21.77 4.65 13.98
CA GLY A 202 22.66 5.69 14.52
C GLY A 202 23.46 6.47 13.46
N ALA A 203 23.23 6.21 12.17
CA ALA A 203 23.84 6.95 11.07
C ALA A 203 22.97 8.15 10.68
N VAL A 204 23.56 9.34 10.72
CA VAL A 204 22.92 10.59 10.27
C VAL A 204 23.09 10.68 8.76
N PHE A 205 22.00 10.45 8.01
CA PHE A 205 21.95 10.75 6.59
C PHE A 205 21.28 12.12 6.39
N PRO A 206 21.97 13.12 5.80
CA PRO A 206 21.31 14.34 5.40
C PRO A 206 20.28 13.99 4.31
N LEU A 207 19.03 14.40 4.51
CA LEU A 207 17.99 14.32 3.49
C LEU A 207 18.37 15.29 2.36
N ALA A 208 19.13 14.81 1.38
CA ALA A 208 19.28 15.46 0.10
C ALA A 208 17.94 15.29 -0.64
N VAL A 209 17.00 16.19 -0.39
CA VAL A 209 15.87 16.37 -1.28
C VAL A 209 16.45 16.88 -2.59
N HIS A 210 16.73 15.98 -3.52
CA HIS A 210 16.88 16.40 -4.90
C HIS A 210 15.57 17.10 -5.26
N PRO A 211 15.60 18.37 -5.70
CA PRO A 211 14.40 18.97 -6.28
C PRO A 211 13.91 17.99 -7.33
N ALA A 212 12.61 17.67 -7.25
CA ALA A 212 11.98 16.73 -8.16
C ALA A 212 12.47 17.06 -9.57
N SER A 213 13.18 16.12 -10.19
CA SER A 213 13.52 16.21 -11.60
C SER A 213 12.24 15.91 -12.40
N THR A 214 11.21 16.73 -12.21
CA THR A 214 10.44 17.16 -13.36
C THR A 214 11.45 17.92 -14.22
N PRO A 215 11.73 17.49 -15.46
CA PRO A 215 12.43 18.37 -16.38
C PRO A 215 11.58 19.62 -16.47
N ASP A 216 12.06 20.67 -15.82
CA ASP A 216 11.68 22.02 -16.05
C ASP A 216 11.97 22.27 -17.53
N ARG A 217 10.91 22.12 -18.33
CA ARG A 217 10.93 22.41 -19.76
C ARG A 217 10.55 23.86 -19.99
N ASP A 218 10.96 24.74 -19.08
CA ASP A 218 11.10 26.17 -19.32
C ASP A 218 12.29 26.39 -20.26
N GLY A 219 12.03 26.20 -21.55
CA GLY A 219 13.05 26.41 -22.58
C GLY A 219 12.62 26.25 -24.04
N LEU A 220 11.37 25.90 -24.34
CA LEU A 220 10.87 25.84 -25.72
C LEU A 220 9.45 26.44 -25.81
N GLN A 221 9.43 27.72 -26.19
CA GLN A 221 8.31 28.50 -26.73
C GLN A 221 7.04 28.56 -25.89
N GLY A 222 6.59 29.79 -25.59
CA GLY A 222 5.26 30.10 -25.08
C GLY A 222 4.18 29.67 -26.05
N GLY A 223 3.89 28.37 -26.09
CA GLY A 223 2.83 27.78 -26.89
C GLY A 223 1.50 28.12 -26.24
N ARG A 224 0.80 29.08 -26.82
CA ARG A 224 -0.63 29.28 -26.61
C ARG A 224 -1.31 27.90 -26.60
N ARG A 225 -1.96 27.55 -25.49
CA ARG A 225 -2.72 26.29 -25.38
C ARG A 225 -3.76 26.31 -26.49
N LEU A 226 -3.61 25.41 -27.47
CA LEU A 226 -4.53 25.32 -28.60
C LEU A 226 -5.95 25.13 -28.08
N SER A 227 -6.91 25.80 -28.72
CA SER A 227 -8.33 25.57 -28.47
C SER A 227 -8.68 24.10 -28.77
N THR A 228 -9.85 23.64 -28.31
CA THR A 228 -10.26 22.26 -28.53
C THR A 228 -10.42 21.94 -30.03
N GLU A 229 -10.84 22.91 -30.82
CA GLU A 229 -10.97 22.78 -32.28
C GLU A 229 -9.61 22.78 -32.97
N GLU A 230 -8.73 23.73 -32.64
CA GLU A 230 -7.36 23.80 -33.18
C GLU A 230 -6.57 22.52 -32.86
N ALA A 231 -6.70 22.00 -31.63
CA ALA A 231 -6.05 20.74 -31.25
C ALA A 231 -6.62 19.54 -32.02
N ALA A 232 -7.91 19.53 -32.35
CA ALA A 232 -8.52 18.45 -33.12
C ALA A 232 -8.10 18.46 -34.59
N GLU A 233 -7.90 19.64 -35.17
CA GLU A 233 -7.38 19.82 -36.52
C GLU A 233 -5.93 19.33 -36.63
N VAL A 234 -5.06 19.75 -35.71
CA VAL A 234 -3.66 19.27 -35.64
C VAL A 234 -3.60 17.75 -35.48
N ILE A 235 -4.49 17.15 -34.68
CA ILE A 235 -4.54 15.68 -34.53
C ILE A 235 -4.96 15.00 -35.84
N ARG A 236 -5.87 15.60 -36.62
CA ARG A 236 -6.31 15.06 -37.91
C ARG A 236 -5.19 15.13 -38.95
N GLU A 237 -4.48 16.25 -39.03
CA GLU A 237 -3.30 16.38 -39.91
C GLU A 237 -2.22 15.35 -39.55
N CYS A 238 -1.95 15.14 -38.26
CA CYS A 238 -1.00 14.12 -37.81
C CYS A 238 -1.46 12.70 -38.19
N PHE A 239 -2.77 12.43 -38.15
CA PHE A 239 -3.32 11.13 -38.54
C PHE A 239 -3.14 10.88 -40.05
N GLU A 240 -3.44 11.88 -40.88
CA GLU A 240 -3.25 11.82 -42.34
C GLU A 240 -1.76 11.69 -42.72
N GLY A 241 -0.87 12.30 -41.94
CA GLY A 241 0.58 12.18 -42.08
C GLY A 241 1.18 10.86 -41.57
N GLY A 242 0.40 10.01 -40.89
CA GLY A 242 0.86 8.76 -40.31
C GLY A 242 1.77 8.91 -39.08
N ASP A 243 1.70 10.07 -38.41
CA ASP A 243 2.47 10.33 -37.19
C ASP A 243 2.08 9.38 -36.06
N ARG A 244 3.03 9.11 -35.14
CA ARG A 244 2.74 8.29 -33.96
C ARG A 244 1.93 9.09 -32.93
N ILE A 245 1.08 8.40 -32.17
CA ILE A 245 0.22 9.00 -31.12
C ILE A 245 1.00 9.90 -30.15
N ALA A 246 2.23 9.53 -29.78
CA ALA A 246 3.07 10.32 -28.89
C ALA A 246 3.51 11.66 -29.51
N GLU A 247 3.80 11.69 -30.82
CA GLU A 247 4.20 12.89 -31.55
C GLU A 247 2.99 13.82 -31.76
N ALA A 248 1.84 13.24 -32.12
CA ALA A 248 0.58 13.96 -32.23
C ALA A 248 0.12 14.56 -30.88
N ALA A 249 0.38 13.89 -29.75
CA ALA A 249 0.08 14.41 -28.41
C ALA A 249 0.93 15.64 -28.07
N VAL A 250 2.20 15.63 -28.44
CA VAL A 250 3.10 16.78 -28.27
C VAL A 250 2.66 17.94 -29.17
N LYS A 251 2.42 17.69 -30.47
CA LYS A 251 2.01 18.72 -31.44
C LYS A 251 0.66 19.35 -31.10
N SER A 252 -0.29 18.56 -30.61
CA SER A 252 -1.64 19.03 -30.24
C SER A 252 -1.75 19.59 -28.82
N THR A 253 -0.69 19.53 -28.01
CA THR A 253 -0.73 19.90 -26.57
C THR A 253 -1.84 19.16 -25.79
N ARG A 254 -2.07 17.87 -26.12
CA ARG A 254 -3.10 17.03 -25.50
C ARG A 254 -2.48 15.73 -24.99
N SER A 255 -3.22 15.04 -24.10
CA SER A 255 -2.77 13.76 -23.57
C SER A 255 -2.82 12.68 -24.65
N THR A 256 -1.94 11.69 -24.53
CA THR A 256 -1.89 10.52 -25.44
C THR A 256 -3.20 9.76 -25.46
N SER A 257 -3.90 9.65 -24.32
CA SER A 257 -5.24 9.03 -24.24
C SER A 257 -6.30 9.77 -25.07
N TYR A 258 -6.24 11.12 -25.10
CA TYR A 258 -7.15 11.92 -25.91
C TYR A 258 -6.89 11.70 -27.41
N VAL A 259 -5.62 11.76 -27.83
CA VAL A 259 -5.21 11.51 -29.21
C VAL A 259 -5.58 10.10 -29.67
N HIS A 260 -5.34 9.09 -28.84
CA HIS A 260 -5.72 7.71 -29.12
C HIS A 260 -7.23 7.57 -29.42
N LYS A 261 -8.08 8.26 -28.66
CA LYS A 261 -9.54 8.27 -28.87
C LYS A 261 -9.93 9.00 -30.16
N VAL A 262 -9.21 10.05 -30.56
CA VAL A 262 -9.46 10.75 -31.82
C VAL A 262 -9.02 9.91 -33.02
N TYR A 263 -7.84 9.28 -32.96
CA TYR A 263 -7.36 8.35 -33.99
C TYR A 263 -8.33 7.18 -34.20
N GLY A 264 -8.83 6.59 -33.11
CA GLY A 264 -9.84 5.54 -33.19
C GLY A 264 -11.12 5.97 -33.92
N ARG A 265 -11.56 7.23 -33.73
CA ARG A 265 -12.73 7.81 -34.43
C ARG A 265 -12.45 8.13 -35.90
N LEU A 266 -11.24 8.58 -36.23
CA LEU A 266 -10.84 8.84 -37.61
C LEU A 266 -10.65 7.55 -38.40
N ALA A 267 -10.18 6.49 -37.76
CA ALA A 267 -10.04 5.16 -38.36
C ALA A 267 -11.39 4.46 -38.57
N ASN A 268 -12.37 4.72 -37.70
CA ASN A 268 -13.70 4.10 -37.74
C ASN A 268 -14.81 5.17 -37.60
N PRO A 269 -15.20 5.85 -38.69
CA PRO A 269 -16.16 6.97 -38.64
C PRO A 269 -17.60 6.56 -38.29
N GLU A 270 -17.92 5.26 -38.25
CA GLU A 270 -19.28 4.75 -38.01
C GLU A 270 -19.67 4.61 -36.52
N GLU A 271 -18.78 4.88 -35.56
CA GLU A 271 -19.15 4.86 -34.13
C GLU A 271 -19.60 6.26 -33.63
N PRO A 272 -20.91 6.48 -33.38
CA PRO A 272 -21.37 7.68 -32.69
C PRO A 272 -20.97 7.61 -31.20
N GLY A 273 -19.84 8.22 -30.87
CA GLY A 273 -19.42 8.43 -29.48
C GLY A 273 -20.33 9.40 -28.73
N PRO A 274 -20.34 9.36 -27.38
CA PRO A 274 -21.25 10.15 -26.57
C PRO A 274 -21.03 11.65 -26.80
N ARG A 275 -22.14 12.37 -27.08
CA ARG A 275 -22.17 13.83 -27.17
C ARG A 275 -21.50 14.42 -25.93
N LEU A 276 -20.35 15.08 -26.12
CA LEU A 276 -19.82 16.03 -25.16
C LEU A 276 -20.90 17.11 -25.00
N MET A 277 -21.65 17.03 -23.90
CA MET A 277 -22.56 18.08 -23.46
C MET A 277 -21.72 19.36 -23.32
N ALA A 278 -21.93 20.28 -24.26
CA ALA A 278 -21.56 21.67 -24.06
C ALA A 278 -22.38 22.17 -22.86
N VAL A 279 -21.71 22.36 -21.73
CA VAL A 279 -22.24 23.20 -20.65
C VAL A 279 -22.16 24.63 -21.17
N GLY A 280 -23.21 25.04 -21.90
CA GLY A 280 -23.49 26.43 -22.20
C GLY A 280 -23.99 27.07 -20.91
N GLY A 281 -23.13 27.88 -20.29
CA GLY A 281 -23.56 28.91 -19.37
C GLY A 281 -23.97 30.12 -20.18
N GLU A 282 -25.24 30.48 -20.12
CA GLU A 282 -25.72 31.82 -20.44
C GLU A 282 -26.59 32.27 -19.25
N GLY A 283 -26.25 33.45 -18.73
CA GLY A 283 -27.13 34.26 -17.89
C GLY A 283 -27.94 35.22 -18.75
#